data_AF-K1Z4D6-F1
#
_entry.id   AF-K1Z4D6-F1
#
_cell.length_a   1.000
_cell.length_b   1.000
_cell.length_c   1.000
_cell.angle_alpha   90.00
_cell.angle_beta   90.00
_cell.angle_gamma   90.00
#
_symmetry.space_group_name_H-M   'P 1'
#
loop_
_entity.id
_entity.type
_entity.pdbx_description
1 polymer ?
#
loop_
_entity_poly.entity_id
_entity_poly.type
_entity_poly.pdbx_seq_one_letter_code
_entity_poly.pdbx_strand_id
1 'polypeptide(L)'
;LPGAEEVPLKIGITYRTTRSFVRFEFRKNWIMVLVRSAAYPMEDPKNIISDVTSHGWGFNGKLKMIATDDPDYIFGIIKASYGSTL
;
A
#
# COMPACT_ATOMS: atom_id res chain seq x y z
N LEU A 1 -14.04 12.46 26.43
CA LEU A 1 -15.10 12.34 27.47
C LEU A 1 -14.48 11.66 28.69
N PRO A 2 -14.85 12.02 29.93
CA PRO A 2 -14.44 11.24 31.10
C PRO A 2 -14.91 9.78 30.91
N GLY A 3 -13.98 8.83 30.92
CA GLY A 3 -14.27 7.40 30.68
C GLY A 3 -14.33 6.95 29.21
N ALA A 4 -13.95 7.79 28.25
CA ALA A 4 -13.73 7.32 26.89
C ALA A 4 -12.42 6.53 26.79
N GLU A 5 -12.50 5.31 26.26
CA GLU A 5 -11.35 4.49 25.91
C GLU A 5 -11.28 4.36 24.38
N GLU A 6 -10.14 4.72 23.81
CA GLU A 6 -9.88 4.61 22.37
C GLU A 6 -9.46 3.17 22.06
N VAL A 7 -10.24 2.47 21.23
CA VAL A 7 -9.92 1.10 20.78
C VAL A 7 -9.57 1.13 19.30
N PRO A 8 -8.33 0.81 18.90
CA PRO A 8 -7.95 0.83 17.50
C PRO A 8 -8.50 -0.39 16.73
N LEU A 9 -9.30 -0.10 15.69
CA LEU A 9 -9.75 -1.06 14.70
C LEU A 9 -8.60 -1.46 13.76
N LYS A 10 -8.58 -2.73 13.30
CA LYS A 10 -7.68 -3.17 12.21
C LYS A 10 -8.05 -2.43 10.91
N ILE A 11 -7.43 -1.27 10.68
CA ILE A 11 -7.72 -0.35 9.56
C ILE A 11 -7.21 -0.79 8.19
N GLY A 12 -6.88 -2.07 7.99
CA GLY A 12 -6.29 -2.51 6.73
C GLY A 12 -6.30 -4.01 6.45
N ILE A 13 -6.11 -4.34 5.18
CA ILE A 13 -6.08 -5.70 4.63
C ILE A 13 -4.69 -5.94 4.03
N THR A 14 -4.00 -6.97 4.49
CA THR A 14 -2.70 -7.40 3.96
C THR A 14 -2.87 -8.68 3.16
N TYR A 15 -2.34 -8.70 1.93
CA TYR A 15 -2.23 -9.91 1.12
C TYR A 15 -0.78 -10.39 1.07
N ARG A 16 -0.59 -11.70 1.09
CA ARG A 16 0.73 -12.35 1.14
C ARG A 16 0.77 -13.63 0.31
N THR A 17 1.98 -13.97 -0.13
CA THR A 17 2.38 -15.31 -0.59
C THR A 17 3.22 -15.95 0.54
N THR A 18 4.48 -16.30 0.28
CA THR A 18 5.50 -16.53 1.31
C THR A 18 5.81 -15.26 2.11
N ARG A 19 5.70 -14.08 1.47
CA ARG A 19 5.91 -12.75 2.08
C ARG A 19 4.73 -11.83 1.78
N SER A 20 4.48 -10.85 2.64
CA SER A 20 3.44 -9.83 2.43
C SER A 20 3.83 -8.94 1.26
N PHE A 21 2.97 -8.81 0.24
CA PHE A 21 3.27 -8.07 -0.98
C PHE A 21 2.42 -6.81 -1.15
N VAL A 22 1.24 -6.74 -0.54
CA VAL A 22 0.45 -5.51 -0.53
C VAL A 22 -0.32 -5.37 0.78
N ARG A 23 -0.47 -4.14 1.25
CA ARG A 23 -1.38 -3.78 2.34
C ARG A 23 -2.21 -2.56 1.95
N PHE A 24 -3.51 -2.66 2.13
CA PHE A 24 -4.45 -1.57 1.97
C PHE A 24 -4.81 -1.01 3.33
N GLU A 25 -4.72 0.31 3.52
CA GLU A 25 -5.29 0.98 4.68
C GLU A 25 -6.35 1.99 4.24
N PHE A 26 -7.54 1.89 4.84
CA PHE A 26 -8.68 2.70 4.45
C PHE A 26 -8.69 4.00 5.23
N ARG A 27 -8.69 5.12 4.51
CA ARG A 27 -8.83 6.48 5.05
C ARG A 27 -10.18 7.03 4.58
N LYS A 28 -10.61 8.15 5.17
CA LYS A 28 -11.96 8.71 4.95
C LYS A 28 -12.35 8.88 3.47
N ASN A 29 -11.41 9.26 2.61
CA ASN A 29 -11.65 9.56 1.19
C ASN A 29 -10.57 9.02 0.25
N TRP A 30 -9.72 8.11 0.72
CA TRP A 30 -8.64 7.51 -0.07
C TRP A 30 -8.16 6.21 0.56
N ILE A 31 -7.41 5.42 -0.21
CA ILE A 31 -6.81 4.18 0.24
C ILE A 31 -5.29 4.34 0.18
N MET A 32 -4.61 4.08 1.29
CA MET A 32 -3.17 3.93 1.29
C MET A 32 -2.84 2.51 0.82
N VAL A 33 -1.94 2.40 -0.14
CA VAL A 33 -1.47 1.11 -0.65
C VAL A 33 0.03 1.01 -0.37
N LEU A 34 0.44 -0.01 0.36
CA LEU A 34 1.84 -0.33 0.64
C LEU A 34 2.28 -1.51 -0.22
N VAL A 35 3.46 -1.40 -0.84
CA VAL A 35 4.03 -2.40 -1.78
C VAL A 35 5.49 -2.72 -1.42
N ARG A 36 6.03 -3.81 -1.98
CA ARG A 36 7.35 -4.35 -1.59
C ARG A 36 8.50 -3.41 -1.89
N SER A 37 8.50 -2.78 -3.06
CA SER A 37 9.58 -1.92 -3.55
C SER A 37 9.15 -0.45 -3.55
N ALA A 38 10.10 0.46 -3.37
CA ALA A 38 9.88 1.88 -3.55
C ALA A 38 9.84 2.31 -5.03
N ALA A 39 10.23 1.42 -5.95
CA ALA A 39 10.27 1.70 -7.38
C ALA A 39 9.90 0.47 -8.23
N TYR A 40 9.12 0.71 -9.28
CA TYR A 40 8.78 -0.24 -10.34
C TYR A 40 8.90 0.47 -11.70
N PRO A 41 10.08 0.50 -12.33
CA PRO A 41 10.34 1.37 -13.49
C PRO A 41 9.43 1.12 -14.71
N MET A 42 8.93 -0.11 -14.89
CA MET A 42 8.05 -0.45 -16.00
C MET A 42 6.58 -0.17 -15.67
N GLU A 43 6.16 -0.42 -14.43
CA GLU A 43 4.76 -0.33 -13.99
C GLU A 43 4.39 1.02 -13.37
N ASP A 44 5.37 1.79 -12.89
CA ASP A 44 5.18 3.12 -12.33
C ASP A 44 5.98 4.22 -13.07
N PRO A 45 5.73 4.46 -14.38
CA PRO A 45 6.37 5.54 -15.13
C PRO A 45 6.03 6.93 -14.60
N LYS A 46 4.93 7.07 -13.82
CA LYS A 46 4.50 8.34 -13.21
C LYS A 46 5.17 8.62 -11.85
N ASN A 47 5.96 7.67 -11.34
CA ASN A 47 6.69 7.77 -10.07
C ASN A 47 5.77 8.19 -8.90
N ILE A 48 4.60 7.54 -8.78
CA ILE A 48 3.63 7.84 -7.73
C ILE A 48 3.98 7.16 -6.39
N ILE A 49 4.94 6.22 -6.41
CA ILE A 49 5.37 5.49 -5.22
C ILE A 49 6.38 6.33 -4.44
N SER A 50 6.07 6.57 -3.16
CA SER A 50 6.99 7.15 -2.20
C SER A 50 7.78 6.05 -1.47
N ASP A 51 9.08 6.27 -1.27
CA ASP A 51 9.89 5.42 -0.40
C ASP A 51 9.50 5.64 1.06
N VAL A 52 9.19 4.53 1.75
CA VAL A 52 8.84 4.49 3.18
C VAL A 52 9.70 3.51 3.97
N THR A 53 10.83 3.06 3.41
CA THR A 53 11.73 2.07 4.03
C THR A 53 12.15 2.47 5.45
N SER A 54 12.40 3.77 5.67
CA SER A 54 12.79 4.33 6.97
C SER A 54 11.76 4.14 8.08
N HIS A 55 10.50 3.85 7.75
CA HIS A 55 9.43 3.69 8.74
C HIS A 55 9.39 2.28 9.36
N GLY A 56 10.07 1.29 8.77
CA GLY A 56 10.12 -0.07 9.31
C GLY A 56 8.79 -0.84 9.25
N TRP A 57 7.85 -0.43 8.38
CA TRP A 57 6.51 -1.02 8.28
C TRP A 57 6.46 -2.41 7.61
N GLY A 58 7.60 -2.95 7.19
CA GLY A 58 7.69 -4.21 6.44
C GLY A 58 7.39 -4.06 4.94
N PHE A 59 7.16 -2.83 4.47
CA PHE A 59 6.97 -2.41 3.09
C PHE A 59 7.91 -1.24 2.79
N ASN A 60 8.40 -1.13 1.56
CA ASN A 60 9.32 -0.06 1.16
C ASN A 60 8.65 1.00 0.29
N GLY A 61 7.54 0.65 -0.39
CA GLY A 61 6.80 1.59 -1.22
C GLY A 61 5.43 1.92 -0.63
N LYS A 62 5.01 3.17 -0.82
CA LYS A 62 3.67 3.67 -0.48
C LYS A 62 3.11 4.48 -1.64
N LEU A 63 1.87 4.21 -2.01
CA LEU A 63 1.10 5.04 -2.93
C LEU A 63 -0.28 5.36 -2.34
N LYS A 64 -0.87 6.43 -2.86
CA LYS A 64 -2.22 6.88 -2.50
C LYS A 64 -3.14 6.59 -3.68
N MET A 65 -4.25 5.91 -3.40
CA MET A 65 -5.31 5.63 -4.37
C MET A 65 -6.55 6.46 -4.01
N ILE A 66 -7.06 7.21 -4.98
CA ILE A 66 -8.31 7.99 -4.93
C ILE A 66 -9.29 7.49 -6.00
N ALA A 67 -10.56 7.90 -5.90
CA ALA A 67 -11.63 7.41 -6.78
C ALA A 67 -11.45 7.74 -8.27
N THR A 68 -10.62 8.74 -8.59
CA THR A 68 -10.33 9.17 -9.97
C THR A 68 -9.09 8.52 -10.56
N ASP A 69 -8.35 7.73 -9.78
CA ASP A 69 -7.18 7.04 -10.28
C ASP A 69 -7.59 5.89 -11.20
N ASP A 70 -6.73 5.62 -12.19
CA ASP A 70 -6.89 4.45 -13.06
C ASP A 70 -6.62 3.17 -12.25
N PRO A 71 -7.62 2.31 -12.03
CA PRO A 71 -7.44 1.10 -11.26
C PRO A 71 -6.43 0.16 -11.93
N ASP A 72 -6.42 0.04 -13.26
CA ASP A 72 -5.54 -0.90 -13.97
C ASP A 72 -4.07 -0.53 -13.78
N TYR A 73 -3.76 0.77 -13.74
CA TYR A 73 -2.43 1.28 -13.40
C TYR A 73 -1.97 0.83 -12.01
N ILE A 74 -2.81 1.05 -10.99
CA ILE A 74 -2.51 0.69 -9.60
C ILE A 74 -2.38 -0.84 -9.45
N PHE A 75 -3.25 -1.61 -10.10
CA PHE A 75 -3.18 -3.06 -10.10
C PHE A 75 -1.96 -3.59 -10.86
N GLY A 76 -1.44 -2.88 -11.87
CA GLY A 76 -0.16 -3.17 -12.51
C GLY A 76 0.99 -3.18 -11.50
N ILE A 77 1.10 -2.13 -10.69
CA ILE A 77 2.10 -2.01 -9.62
C ILE A 77 1.90 -3.13 -8.57
N ILE A 78 0.67 -3.42 -8.17
CA ILE A 78 0.37 -4.48 -7.19
C ILE A 78 0.78 -5.86 -7.73
N LYS A 79 0.55 -6.14 -9.03
CA LYS A 79 0.98 -7.38 -9.69
C LYS A 79 2.51 -7.51 -9.69
N ALA A 80 3.25 -6.44 -9.99
CA ALA A 80 4.70 -6.45 -9.91
C ALA A 80 5.20 -6.69 -8.46
N SER A 81 4.53 -6.08 -7.47
CA SER A 81 4.80 -6.35 -6.05
C SER A 81 4.56 -7.82 -5.69
N TYR A 82 3.45 -8.40 -6.14
CA TYR A 82 3.14 -9.83 -5.97
C TYR A 82 4.23 -10.71 -6.59
N GLY A 83 4.61 -10.46 -7.85
CA GLY A 83 5.65 -11.21 -8.55
C GLY A 83 7.00 -11.23 -7.83
N SER A 84 7.35 -10.15 -7.12
CA SER A 84 8.58 -10.09 -6.31
C SER A 84 8.58 -10.97 -5.05
N THR A 85 7.44 -11.61 -4.74
CA THR A 85 7.25 -12.46 -3.55
C THR A 85 6.90 -13.91 -3.87
N LEU A 86 6.84 -14.26 -5.16
CA LEU A 86 6.81 -15.65 -5.60
C LEU A 86 8.20 -16.26 -5.45
#